data_AF-A0AA96WPB0-F1
#
_entry.id   AF-A0AA96WPB0-F1
#
_cell.length_a   1.000
_cell.length_b   1.000
_cell.length_c   1.000
_cell.angle_alpha   90.00
_cell.angle_beta   90.00
_cell.angle_gamma   90.00
#
_symmetry.space_group_name_H-M   'P 1'
#
loop_
_entity.id
_entity.type
_entity.pdbx_description
1 polymer ?
#
loop_
_entity_poly.entity_id
_entity_poly.type
_entity_poly.pdbx_seq_one_letter_code
_entity_poly.pdbx_strand_id
1 'polypeptide(L)'
;MVSQPKRSTPRPIVLTSHPAKFSKSIAIHWGEADPIKRGAIIGTLTTAAHRNVIGTHSGSYAVYRALAVASGKLDANHRADLTNTAPAALLHAHPAWSDPDKIVSLDPFGAIVGEVYRDLYEQGYDIKPTIAITKAHINMPELQDAIAKGRLQEDGEIMKKGGDLVVTKAAIEPVWYLPGLAKRLHVEESLLRRTLFEQTGGMFPELITRPDIKVFLPPIGGITVYIVGDPDAITDPNRSLTVRVHDECNGSDVFGSDICTCRPYLVHGIEECVQTAQQGGAGIIVYLRKEGRALGEVTKFLVYNARKRQEGGDRADAYFTRTECVAGVQDMRFQELMPDVLHWLGITRIDRFISMSDMKHDAVTRSGIEIVTRVPIPEELIPADAMVEIEAKKAAGYYTESEVLTEEALAEIKGRGLSD
;
A
#
# COMPACT_ATOMS: atom_id res chain seq x y z
N MET A 1 39.17 -20.34 24.01
CA MET A 1 38.02 -19.88 24.84
C MET A 1 37.29 -18.80 24.07
N VAL A 2 36.15 -19.11 23.48
CA VAL A 2 35.31 -18.11 22.80
C VAL A 2 34.56 -17.35 23.90
N SER A 3 34.85 -16.05 24.01
CA SER A 3 34.18 -15.13 24.92
C SER A 3 32.67 -15.15 24.65
N GLN A 4 31.89 -15.69 25.60
CA GLN A 4 30.43 -15.55 25.57
C GLN A 4 30.06 -14.07 25.58
N PRO A 5 29.11 -13.60 24.75
CA PRO A 5 28.63 -12.23 24.82
C PRO A 5 28.01 -12.00 26.20
N LYS A 6 28.53 -11.01 26.93
CA LYS A 6 27.99 -10.58 28.22
C LYS A 6 26.51 -10.25 28.03
N ARG A 7 25.61 -11.06 28.57
CA ARG A 7 24.18 -10.72 28.70
C ARG A 7 24.09 -9.45 29.54
N SER A 8 23.77 -8.32 28.91
CA SER A 8 23.51 -7.07 29.62
C SER A 8 22.36 -7.29 30.60
N THR A 9 22.51 -6.83 31.84
CA THR A 9 21.42 -6.80 32.81
C THR A 9 20.19 -6.09 32.23
N PRO A 10 18.96 -6.58 32.46
CA PRO A 10 17.76 -5.94 31.93
C PRO A 10 17.64 -4.55 32.54
N ARG A 11 17.71 -3.50 31.71
CA ARG A 11 17.36 -2.15 32.15
C ARG A 11 15.86 -2.10 32.46
N PRO A 12 15.44 -1.29 33.46
CA PRO A 12 14.02 -1.08 33.70
C PRO A 12 13.33 -0.55 32.44
N ILE A 13 12.18 -1.12 32.10
CA ILE A 13 11.37 -0.70 30.95
C ILE A 13 10.80 0.67 31.27
N VAL A 14 11.17 1.67 30.47
CA VAL A 14 10.58 3.00 30.55
C VAL A 14 9.35 3.03 29.64
N LEU A 15 8.17 3.10 30.23
CA LEU A 15 6.93 3.25 29.47
C LEU A 15 6.89 4.66 28.84
N THR A 16 6.69 4.70 27.53
CA THR A 16 6.54 5.92 26.70
C THR A 16 5.18 6.59 26.86
N SER A 17 4.25 5.95 27.57
CA SER A 17 2.89 6.40 27.84
C SER A 17 2.78 7.58 28.82
N HIS A 18 3.82 7.89 29.60
CA HIS A 18 3.74 8.98 30.59
C HIS A 18 4.35 10.30 30.06
N PRO A 19 3.55 11.38 29.91
CA PRO A 19 4.01 12.65 29.31
C PRO A 19 5.19 13.31 30.04
N ALA A 20 5.22 13.19 31.37
CA ALA A 20 6.15 13.92 32.24
C ALA A 20 7.64 13.61 32.02
N LYS A 21 7.99 12.62 31.19
CA LYS A 21 9.38 12.21 30.89
C LYS A 21 9.89 12.61 29.50
N PHE A 22 9.06 13.21 28.63
CA PHE A 22 9.36 13.33 27.18
C PHE A 22 9.21 14.75 26.59
N SER A 23 9.49 15.81 27.34
CA SER A 23 9.21 17.21 26.97
C SER A 23 10.13 17.87 25.91
N LYS A 24 10.96 17.10 25.20
CA LYS A 24 12.03 17.64 24.33
C LYS A 24 11.99 17.16 22.87
N SER A 25 10.95 16.46 22.44
CA SER A 25 10.88 15.98 21.07
C SER A 25 10.50 17.11 20.08
N ILE A 26 11.00 17.00 18.85
CA ILE A 26 10.71 17.96 17.78
C ILE A 26 9.20 17.89 17.45
N ALA A 27 8.52 19.03 17.46
CA ALA A 27 7.13 19.13 17.07
C ALA A 27 6.94 18.81 15.58
N ILE A 28 5.81 18.18 15.23
CA ILE A 28 5.44 17.91 13.84
C ILE A 28 4.31 18.86 13.43
N HIS A 29 4.58 19.72 12.45
CA HIS A 29 3.62 20.64 11.85
C HIS A 29 3.12 20.05 10.52
N TRP A 30 2.16 19.12 10.58
CA TRP A 30 1.64 18.45 9.39
C TRP A 30 1.07 19.44 8.36
N GLY A 31 1.40 19.26 7.08
CA GLY A 31 1.06 20.21 6.01
C GLY A 31 2.02 21.38 5.83
N GLU A 32 3.07 21.53 6.65
CA GLU A 32 4.11 22.52 6.37
C GLU A 32 4.97 22.10 5.17
N ALA A 33 5.22 23.04 4.26
CA ALA A 33 5.93 22.81 3.00
C ALA A 33 7.45 22.75 3.17
N ASP A 34 7.98 23.53 4.11
CA ASP A 34 9.39 23.46 4.49
C ASP A 34 9.61 22.26 5.41
N PRO A 35 10.33 21.20 4.98
CA PRO A 35 10.47 19.99 5.78
C PRO A 35 11.20 20.23 7.11
N ILE A 36 12.08 21.24 7.20
CA ILE A 36 12.74 21.60 8.47
C ILE A 36 11.73 22.14 9.46
N LYS A 37 10.83 23.03 9.02
CA LYS A 37 9.76 23.58 9.87
C LYS A 37 8.68 22.55 10.16
N ARG A 38 8.39 21.66 9.20
CA ARG A 38 7.44 20.55 9.35
C ARG A 38 7.87 19.59 10.45
N GLY A 39 9.17 19.35 10.59
CA GLY A 39 9.75 18.45 11.59
C GLY A 39 9.88 17.01 11.10
N ALA A 40 11.00 16.37 11.50
CA ALA A 40 11.29 14.99 11.14
C ALA A 40 10.38 13.98 11.85
N ILE A 41 10.02 12.89 11.18
CA ILE A 41 9.37 11.72 11.79
C ILE A 41 10.43 10.90 12.53
N ILE A 42 10.32 10.80 13.86
CA ILE A 42 11.32 10.15 14.71
C ILE A 42 10.67 9.05 15.56
N GLY A 43 10.76 7.82 15.08
CA GLY A 43 10.32 6.59 15.76
C GLY A 43 11.43 5.88 16.54
N THR A 44 12.45 6.59 17.02
CA THR A 44 13.64 5.98 17.63
C THR A 44 13.34 5.13 18.85
N LEU A 45 14.06 4.01 19.00
CA LEU A 45 13.96 3.06 20.12
C LEU A 45 15.11 3.22 21.13
N THR A 46 16.11 4.03 20.83
CA THR A 46 17.33 4.18 21.64
C THR A 46 17.27 5.42 22.54
N THR A 47 16.83 6.55 21.97
CA THR A 47 16.73 7.83 22.68
C THR A 47 15.28 8.27 22.80
N ALA A 48 14.59 7.75 23.80
CA ALA A 48 13.14 7.95 23.95
C ALA A 48 12.72 9.44 24.04
N ALA A 49 13.60 10.35 24.47
CA ALA A 49 13.34 11.79 24.50
C ALA A 49 13.21 12.44 23.11
N HIS A 50 13.76 11.84 22.06
CA HIS A 50 13.69 12.36 20.68
C HIS A 50 12.42 11.91 19.94
N ARG A 51 11.72 10.90 20.48
CA ARG A 51 10.56 10.28 19.85
C ARG A 51 9.38 11.27 19.78
N ASN A 52 8.79 11.40 18.60
CA ASN A 52 7.62 12.24 18.35
C ASN A 52 6.49 11.51 17.61
N VAL A 53 6.51 10.18 17.59
CA VAL A 53 5.48 9.32 16.97
C VAL A 53 5.06 8.18 17.88
N ILE A 54 3.85 7.66 17.64
CA ILE A 54 3.37 6.39 18.17
C ILE A 54 3.88 5.27 17.26
N GLY A 55 4.29 4.13 17.83
CA GLY A 55 4.83 3.01 17.05
C GLY A 55 6.33 3.13 16.75
N THR A 56 6.82 2.52 15.69
CA THR A 56 8.25 2.54 15.31
C THR A 56 8.38 2.44 13.80
N HIS A 57 9.53 2.88 13.25
CA HIS A 57 9.89 2.61 11.86
C HIS A 57 9.93 1.10 11.57
N SER A 58 9.95 0.76 10.28
CA SER A 58 9.95 -0.62 9.76
C SER A 58 8.57 -1.27 9.65
N GLY A 59 7.48 -0.53 9.85
CA GLY A 59 6.10 -1.00 9.67
C GLY A 59 5.85 -2.40 10.26
N SER A 60 5.28 -3.30 9.45
CA SER A 60 5.03 -4.71 9.82
C SER A 60 6.30 -5.50 10.20
N TYR A 61 7.50 -5.02 9.85
CA TYR A 61 8.78 -5.68 10.14
C TYR A 61 9.35 -5.33 11.52
N ALA A 62 8.76 -4.38 12.24
CA ALA A 62 9.21 -3.98 13.57
C ALA A 62 9.27 -5.15 14.57
N VAL A 63 8.32 -6.09 14.49
CA VAL A 63 8.28 -7.28 15.35
C VAL A 63 9.44 -8.23 15.04
N TYR A 64 9.78 -8.43 13.77
CA TYR A 64 10.95 -9.22 13.38
C TYR A 64 12.26 -8.58 13.84
N ARG A 65 12.35 -7.24 13.79
CA ARG A 65 13.48 -6.52 14.39
C ARG A 65 13.58 -6.82 15.89
N ALA A 66 12.46 -6.81 16.61
CA ALA A 66 12.45 -7.13 18.05
C ALA A 66 12.94 -8.57 18.32
N LEU A 67 12.54 -9.54 17.50
CA LEU A 67 13.06 -10.92 17.57
C LEU A 67 14.56 -11.01 17.26
N ALA A 68 15.05 -10.24 16.27
CA ALA A 68 16.47 -10.18 15.96
C ALA A 68 17.29 -9.62 17.14
N VAL A 69 16.76 -8.62 17.85
CA VAL A 69 17.37 -8.10 19.07
C VAL A 69 17.34 -9.12 20.20
N ALA A 70 16.18 -9.74 20.45
CA ALA A 70 16.02 -10.73 21.51
C ALA A 70 16.93 -11.96 21.31
N SER A 71 17.14 -12.36 20.06
CA SER A 71 18.05 -13.46 19.69
C SER A 71 19.53 -13.06 19.61
N GLY A 72 19.86 -11.78 19.82
CA GLY A 72 21.22 -11.26 19.75
C GLY A 72 21.79 -11.12 18.34
N LYS A 73 20.96 -11.27 17.29
CA LYS A 73 21.35 -11.04 15.88
C LYS A 73 21.51 -9.56 15.53
N LEU A 74 20.85 -8.68 16.28
CA LEU A 74 20.93 -7.23 16.12
C LEU A 74 21.16 -6.57 17.48
N ASP A 75 22.12 -5.65 17.57
CA ASP A 75 22.27 -4.84 18.78
C ASP A 75 21.06 -3.90 18.94
N ALA A 76 20.49 -3.82 20.15
CA ALA A 76 19.31 -2.99 20.41
C ALA A 76 19.56 -1.50 20.09
N ASN A 77 20.80 -1.05 20.27
CA ASN A 77 21.27 0.31 20.02
C ASN A 77 21.89 0.49 18.63
N HIS A 78 21.84 -0.52 17.77
CA HIS A 78 22.33 -0.39 16.40
C HIS A 78 21.63 0.77 15.69
N ARG A 79 22.44 1.73 15.24
CA ARG A 79 22.05 2.81 14.35
C ARG A 79 22.37 2.37 12.92
N ALA A 80 21.38 2.47 12.04
CA ALA A 80 21.58 2.14 10.63
C ALA A 80 22.57 3.14 10.01
N ASP A 81 23.50 2.62 9.21
CA ASP A 81 24.30 3.45 8.31
C ASP A 81 23.46 3.73 7.07
N LEU A 82 23.13 5.01 6.84
CA LEU A 82 22.34 5.48 5.71
C LEU A 82 23.21 6.22 4.68
N THR A 83 24.54 6.06 4.77
CA THR A 83 25.46 6.62 3.78
C THR A 83 25.19 5.99 2.41
N ASN A 84 25.11 6.82 1.36
CA ASN A 84 24.83 6.41 -0.02
C ASN A 84 23.49 5.68 -0.23
N THR A 85 22.48 5.93 0.63
CA THR A 85 21.12 5.39 0.45
C THR A 85 20.15 6.40 -0.17
N ALA A 86 20.66 7.43 -0.85
CA ALA A 86 19.84 8.44 -1.51
C ALA A 86 19.00 7.82 -2.64
N PRO A 87 17.82 8.38 -2.97
CA PRO A 87 16.96 7.91 -4.05
C PRO A 87 17.70 7.76 -5.40
N ALA A 88 17.50 6.64 -6.09
CA ALA A 88 18.08 6.43 -7.43
C ALA A 88 17.37 7.23 -8.54
N ALA A 89 16.22 7.81 -8.21
CA ALA A 89 15.48 8.76 -9.02
C ALA A 89 14.85 9.79 -8.08
N LEU A 90 14.92 11.07 -8.43
CA LEU A 90 14.29 12.13 -7.67
C LEU A 90 12.85 12.30 -8.16
N LEU A 91 11.91 12.26 -7.23
CA LEU A 91 10.55 12.75 -7.44
C LEU A 91 10.48 14.15 -6.84
N HIS A 92 9.94 15.09 -7.62
CA HIS A 92 9.86 16.47 -7.20
C HIS A 92 8.77 16.66 -6.14
N ALA A 93 8.92 17.68 -5.31
CA ALA A 93 7.86 18.06 -4.38
C ALA A 93 6.65 18.56 -5.18
N HIS A 94 5.45 18.11 -4.80
CA HIS A 94 4.20 18.53 -5.42
C HIS A 94 3.36 19.33 -4.41
N PRO A 95 2.44 20.21 -4.86
CA PRO A 95 1.60 21.01 -3.95
C PRO A 95 0.85 20.18 -2.90
N ALA A 96 0.47 18.94 -3.22
CA ALA A 96 -0.21 18.04 -2.29
C ALA A 96 0.66 17.58 -1.11
N TRP A 97 1.99 17.71 -1.18
CA TRP A 97 2.89 17.35 -0.08
C TRP A 97 2.73 18.27 1.14
N SER A 98 2.28 19.50 0.91
CA SER A 98 1.99 20.50 1.96
C SER A 98 0.49 20.72 2.14
N ASP A 99 -0.36 19.84 1.62
CA ASP A 99 -1.79 19.87 1.90
C ASP A 99 -2.12 18.84 2.99
N PRO A 100 -2.50 19.29 4.21
CA PRO A 100 -2.74 18.40 5.34
C PRO A 100 -3.98 17.51 5.17
N ASP A 101 -4.86 17.80 4.20
CA ASP A 101 -6.06 17.03 3.90
C ASP A 101 -5.85 16.04 2.73
N LYS A 102 -4.88 16.29 1.85
CA LYS A 102 -4.59 15.40 0.70
C LYS A 102 -3.81 14.17 1.10
N ILE A 103 -2.75 14.33 1.90
CA ILE A 103 -1.88 13.23 2.33
C ILE A 103 -1.92 13.09 3.86
N VAL A 104 -2.46 11.97 4.33
CA VAL A 104 -2.63 11.66 5.76
C VAL A 104 -2.07 10.28 6.14
N SER A 105 -1.66 9.45 5.17
CA SER A 105 -1.26 8.04 5.38
C SER A 105 0.16 7.67 4.95
N LEU A 106 0.95 8.63 4.47
CA LEU A 106 2.39 8.50 4.23
C LEU A 106 3.12 9.81 4.58
N ASP A 107 4.45 9.76 4.70
CA ASP A 107 5.30 10.93 4.89
C ASP A 107 5.85 11.41 3.54
N PRO A 108 5.41 12.56 3.00
CA PRO A 108 5.81 13.01 1.66
C PRO A 108 7.32 13.21 1.51
N PHE A 109 8.00 13.60 2.59
CA PHE A 109 9.44 13.84 2.64
C PHE A 109 10.27 12.58 2.95
N GLY A 110 9.60 11.42 3.08
CA GLY A 110 10.20 10.18 3.56
C GLY A 110 11.39 9.68 2.74
N ALA A 111 11.50 10.08 1.47
CA ALA A 111 12.57 9.69 0.55
C ALA A 111 13.85 10.52 0.72
N ILE A 112 13.74 11.74 1.24
CA ILE A 112 14.81 12.75 1.24
C ILE A 112 15.28 13.14 2.65
N VAL A 113 14.86 12.38 3.68
CA VAL A 113 15.20 12.68 5.07
C VAL A 113 16.71 12.78 5.33
N GLY A 114 17.51 11.97 4.62
CA GLY A 114 18.97 11.98 4.68
C GLY A 114 19.61 13.29 4.18
N GLU A 115 18.98 13.91 3.20
CA GLU A 115 19.44 15.17 2.61
C GLU A 115 18.97 16.37 3.44
N VAL A 116 17.69 16.35 3.82
CA VAL A 116 17.05 17.44 4.55
C VAL A 116 17.57 17.57 5.97
N TYR A 117 17.69 16.48 6.73
CA TYR A 117 17.92 16.53 8.17
C TYR A 117 19.37 16.26 8.58
N ARG A 118 20.34 16.64 7.74
CA ARG A 118 21.78 16.42 8.00
C ARG A 118 22.21 16.92 9.38
N ASP A 119 21.83 18.14 9.73
CA ASP A 119 22.17 18.76 11.02
C ASP A 119 21.58 17.98 12.22
N LEU A 120 20.39 17.38 12.05
CA LEU A 120 19.79 16.54 13.10
C LEU A 120 20.55 15.22 13.24
N TYR A 121 21.03 14.63 12.14
CA TYR A 121 21.86 13.43 12.22
C TYR A 121 23.17 13.67 12.99
N GLU A 122 23.80 14.83 12.78
CA GLU A 122 25.00 15.27 13.49
C GLU A 122 24.73 15.51 14.99
N GLN A 123 23.54 16.00 15.33
CA GLN A 123 23.06 16.11 16.72
C GLN A 123 22.66 14.77 17.36
N GLY A 124 22.77 13.66 16.63
CA GLY A 124 22.51 12.31 17.14
C GLY A 124 21.05 11.85 17.04
N TYR A 125 20.20 12.53 16.26
CA TYR A 125 18.86 12.05 15.98
C TYR A 125 18.88 10.80 15.08
N ASP A 126 18.05 9.81 15.42
CA ASP A 126 17.86 8.56 14.67
C ASP A 126 16.59 8.68 13.82
N ILE A 127 16.73 9.37 12.68
CA ILE A 127 15.67 9.56 11.67
C ILE A 127 15.86 8.49 10.59
N LYS A 128 14.79 7.82 10.19
CA LYS A 128 14.86 6.78 9.15
C LYS A 128 13.94 7.12 7.98
N PRO A 129 14.36 6.85 6.73
CA PRO A 129 13.50 7.03 5.59
C PRO A 129 12.28 6.11 5.70
N THR A 130 11.12 6.66 5.38
CA THR A 130 9.86 5.91 5.24
C THR A 130 9.55 5.66 3.78
N ILE A 131 10.32 6.24 2.86
CA ILE A 131 10.24 5.97 1.42
C ILE A 131 11.65 5.66 0.90
N ALA A 132 11.78 4.65 0.06
CA ALA A 132 13.02 4.35 -0.65
C ALA A 132 12.73 4.16 -2.13
N ILE A 133 13.53 4.80 -3.00
CA ILE A 133 13.33 4.79 -4.45
C ILE A 133 14.54 4.16 -5.12
N THR A 134 14.31 3.17 -5.99
CA THR A 134 15.34 2.46 -6.74
C THR A 134 14.91 2.22 -8.18
N LYS A 135 15.84 1.77 -9.03
CA LYS A 135 15.55 1.29 -10.39
C LYS A 135 15.79 -0.21 -10.43
N ALA A 136 14.98 -0.95 -11.19
CA ALA A 136 15.32 -2.32 -11.55
C ALA A 136 14.60 -2.76 -12.82
N HIS A 137 14.81 -4.02 -13.18
CA HIS A 137 14.04 -4.69 -14.21
C HIS A 137 13.04 -5.67 -13.59
N ILE A 138 11.90 -5.84 -14.26
CA ILE A 138 10.90 -6.87 -13.98
C ILE A 138 10.91 -7.83 -15.17
N ASN A 139 11.10 -9.12 -14.90
CA ASN A 139 10.94 -10.17 -15.90
C ASN A 139 9.85 -11.12 -15.40
N MET A 140 8.85 -11.37 -16.24
CA MET A 140 7.79 -12.33 -15.92
C MET A 140 7.29 -13.04 -17.19
N PRO A 141 6.83 -14.30 -17.08
CA PRO A 141 6.36 -15.08 -18.21
C PRO A 141 5.29 -14.38 -19.05
N GLU A 142 4.39 -13.61 -18.42
CA GLU A 142 3.31 -12.92 -19.11
C GLU A 142 3.78 -11.80 -20.02
N LEU A 143 4.89 -11.12 -19.67
CA LEU A 143 5.47 -10.11 -20.56
C LEU A 143 6.11 -10.78 -21.78
N GLN A 144 6.74 -11.94 -21.60
CA GLN A 144 7.30 -12.73 -22.71
C GLN A 144 6.18 -13.24 -23.63
N ASP A 145 5.08 -13.74 -23.05
CA ASP A 145 3.90 -14.17 -23.80
C ASP A 145 3.24 -12.99 -24.55
N ALA A 146 3.13 -11.82 -23.91
CA ALA A 146 2.62 -10.61 -24.53
C ALA A 146 3.48 -10.18 -25.74
N ILE A 147 4.81 -10.25 -25.63
CA ILE A 147 5.72 -9.99 -26.75
C ILE A 147 5.56 -11.04 -27.86
N ALA A 148 5.52 -12.32 -27.50
CA ALA A 148 5.37 -13.41 -28.48
C ALA A 148 4.04 -13.32 -29.26
N LYS A 149 2.98 -12.84 -28.61
CA LYS A 149 1.67 -12.58 -29.22
C LYS A 149 1.55 -11.21 -29.89
N GLY A 150 2.61 -10.39 -29.89
CA GLY A 150 2.63 -9.06 -30.50
C GLY A 150 1.81 -7.98 -29.76
N ARG A 151 1.40 -8.24 -28.50
CA ARG A 151 0.68 -7.27 -27.66
C ARG A 151 1.60 -6.22 -27.04
N LEU A 152 2.88 -6.57 -26.86
CA LEU A 152 3.96 -5.67 -26.44
C LEU A 152 5.13 -5.76 -27.42
N GLN A 153 5.94 -4.70 -27.48
CA GLN A 153 7.12 -4.64 -28.35
C GLN A 153 8.37 -4.38 -27.51
N GLU A 154 9.49 -4.98 -27.90
CA GLU A 154 10.80 -4.64 -27.36
C GLU A 154 11.30 -3.35 -28.03
N ASP A 155 11.43 -2.27 -27.27
CA ASP A 155 11.94 -0.98 -27.76
C ASP A 155 13.39 -0.70 -27.33
N GLY A 156 13.95 -1.54 -26.47
CA GLY A 156 15.31 -1.37 -25.97
C GLY A 156 15.46 -0.28 -24.91
N GLU A 157 14.39 0.39 -24.49
CA GLU A 157 14.38 1.44 -23.46
C GLU A 157 13.48 1.08 -22.28
N ILE A 158 12.17 0.94 -22.52
CA ILE A 158 11.18 0.53 -21.52
C ILE A 158 11.13 -1.00 -21.45
N MET A 159 11.07 -1.66 -22.61
CA MET A 159 11.08 -3.12 -22.72
C MET A 159 12.39 -3.55 -23.37
N LYS A 160 13.33 -4.03 -22.55
CA LYS A 160 14.61 -4.57 -23.02
C LYS A 160 14.40 -5.95 -23.65
N LYS A 161 15.40 -6.38 -24.43
CA LYS A 161 15.45 -7.71 -25.03
C LYS A 161 15.25 -8.81 -23.98
N GLY A 162 14.40 -9.79 -24.28
CA GLY A 162 14.06 -10.89 -23.37
C GLY A 162 12.91 -10.60 -22.42
N GLY A 163 12.14 -9.53 -22.66
CA GLY A 163 10.99 -9.15 -21.83
C GLY A 163 11.34 -8.50 -20.49
N ASP A 164 12.52 -7.88 -20.40
CA ASP A 164 12.99 -7.18 -19.21
C ASP A 164 12.40 -5.75 -19.18
N LEU A 165 11.36 -5.56 -18.37
CA LEU A 165 10.70 -4.28 -18.19
C LEU A 165 11.48 -3.38 -17.22
N VAL A 166 11.94 -2.22 -17.69
CA VAL A 166 12.63 -1.22 -16.87
C VAL A 166 11.62 -0.43 -16.05
N VAL A 167 11.85 -0.36 -14.74
CA VAL A 167 10.99 0.38 -13.82
C VAL A 167 11.80 1.21 -12.82
N THR A 168 11.26 2.38 -12.49
CA THR A 168 11.55 3.04 -11.21
C THR A 168 10.55 2.54 -10.19
N LYS A 169 10.99 2.20 -8.97
CA LYS A 169 10.11 1.70 -7.92
C LYS A 169 10.34 2.42 -6.61
N ALA A 170 9.24 2.74 -5.93
CA ALA A 170 9.24 3.32 -4.60
C ALA A 170 8.60 2.35 -3.60
N ALA A 171 9.31 2.03 -2.52
CA ALA A 171 8.74 1.36 -1.36
C ALA A 171 8.36 2.41 -0.31
N ILE A 172 7.14 2.34 0.22
CA ILE A 172 6.58 3.34 1.13
C ILE A 172 6.05 2.65 2.39
N GLU A 173 6.56 3.05 3.54
CA GLU A 173 6.04 2.71 4.86
C GLU A 173 4.87 3.63 5.22
N PRO A 174 3.77 3.09 5.80
CA PRO A 174 2.65 3.92 6.21
C PRO A 174 3.02 4.86 7.37
N VAL A 175 2.61 6.12 7.25
CA VAL A 175 2.77 7.15 8.29
C VAL A 175 1.46 7.88 8.43
N TRP A 176 0.74 7.64 9.52
CA TRP A 176 -0.62 8.14 9.70
C TRP A 176 -0.63 9.43 10.52
N TYR A 177 -1.19 10.48 9.94
CA TYR A 177 -1.58 11.68 10.66
C TYR A 177 -2.98 11.50 11.24
N LEU A 178 -3.07 11.25 12.54
CA LEU A 178 -4.30 10.84 13.22
C LEU A 178 -5.46 11.84 13.10
N PRO A 179 -5.25 13.17 13.21
CA PRO A 179 -6.33 14.14 13.00
C PRO A 179 -6.90 14.08 11.57
N GLY A 180 -6.03 14.01 10.56
CA GLY A 180 -6.45 13.92 9.16
C GLY A 180 -7.18 12.61 8.86
N LEU A 181 -6.68 11.50 9.40
CA LEU A 181 -7.33 10.19 9.29
C LEU A 181 -8.72 10.19 9.94
N ALA A 182 -8.86 10.77 11.14
CA ALA A 182 -10.15 10.87 11.84
C ALA A 182 -11.16 11.69 11.04
N LYS A 183 -10.73 12.86 10.52
CA LYS A 183 -11.55 13.70 9.62
C LYS A 183 -12.02 12.92 8.40
N ARG A 184 -11.13 12.15 7.77
CA ARG A 184 -11.45 11.37 6.57
C ARG A 184 -12.41 10.21 6.84
N LEU A 185 -12.34 9.62 8.03
CA LEU A 185 -13.26 8.59 8.49
C LEU A 185 -14.56 9.15 9.10
N HIS A 186 -14.72 10.47 9.14
CA HIS A 186 -15.88 11.14 9.74
C HIS A 186 -16.12 10.75 11.20
N VAL A 187 -15.04 10.60 11.98
CA VAL A 187 -15.08 10.28 13.41
C VAL A 187 -14.23 11.25 14.22
N GLU A 188 -14.52 11.34 15.52
CA GLU A 188 -13.66 12.06 16.46
C GLU A 188 -12.28 11.38 16.60
N GLU A 189 -11.20 12.18 16.67
CA GLU A 189 -9.83 11.66 16.84
C GLU A 189 -9.71 10.79 18.10
N SER A 190 -10.40 11.17 19.18
CA SER A 190 -10.43 10.43 20.44
C SER A 190 -11.07 9.04 20.30
N LEU A 191 -12.15 8.94 19.52
CA LEU A 191 -12.81 7.68 19.21
C LEU A 191 -11.90 6.80 18.36
N LEU A 192 -11.32 7.35 17.29
CA LEU A 192 -10.38 6.63 16.41
C LEU A 192 -9.23 6.02 17.24
N ARG A 193 -8.56 6.82 18.06
CA ARG A 193 -7.46 6.38 18.91
C ARG A 193 -7.88 5.27 19.88
N ARG A 194 -9.04 5.45 20.52
CA ARG A 194 -9.59 4.48 21.47
C ARG A 194 -9.88 3.14 20.78
N THR A 195 -10.56 3.18 19.64
CA THR A 195 -10.87 1.99 18.86
C THR A 195 -9.61 1.30 18.38
N LEU A 196 -8.60 2.03 17.88
CA LEU A 196 -7.30 1.45 17.50
C LEU A 196 -6.65 0.74 18.69
N PHE A 197 -6.63 1.33 19.88
CA PHE A 197 -6.07 0.71 21.07
C PHE A 197 -6.86 -0.55 21.49
N GLU A 198 -8.18 -0.46 21.61
CA GLU A 198 -9.04 -1.57 22.07
C GLU A 198 -9.04 -2.73 21.07
N GLN A 199 -9.15 -2.45 19.77
CA GLN A 199 -9.22 -3.48 18.72
C GLN A 199 -7.86 -4.10 18.36
N THR A 200 -6.76 -3.53 18.85
CA THR A 200 -5.41 -4.15 18.73
C THR A 200 -4.99 -4.86 20.02
N GLY A 201 -5.91 -5.10 20.96
CA GLY A 201 -5.60 -5.80 22.21
C GLY A 201 -4.74 -4.96 23.17
N GLY A 202 -4.87 -3.63 23.11
CA GLY A 202 -4.14 -2.70 23.96
C GLY A 202 -2.73 -2.37 23.46
N MET A 203 -2.42 -2.59 22.19
CA MET A 203 -1.16 -2.16 21.61
C MET A 203 -1.08 -0.62 21.57
N PHE A 204 0.13 -0.09 21.79
CA PHE A 204 0.44 1.35 21.77
C PHE A 204 -0.41 2.18 22.76
N PRO A 205 -0.18 2.06 24.07
CA PRO A 205 -0.89 2.85 25.09
C PRO A 205 -0.82 4.38 24.87
N GLU A 206 0.15 4.87 24.11
CA GLU A 206 0.28 6.27 23.69
C GLU A 206 -0.91 6.77 22.87
N LEU A 207 -1.65 5.88 22.19
CA LEU A 207 -2.92 6.24 21.53
C LEU A 207 -3.89 6.89 22.52
N ILE A 208 -3.91 6.43 23.77
CA ILE A 208 -4.77 6.95 24.85
C ILE A 208 -4.05 8.01 25.67
N THR A 209 -2.79 7.75 26.03
CA THR A 209 -2.07 8.48 27.08
C THR A 209 -1.28 9.69 26.58
N ARG A 210 -1.05 9.79 25.26
CA ARG A 210 -0.26 10.85 24.61
C ARG A 210 -1.05 11.53 23.47
N PRO A 211 -2.11 12.29 23.81
CA PRO A 211 -2.89 13.02 22.81
C PRO A 211 -2.09 14.13 22.10
N ASP A 212 -0.94 14.51 22.67
CA ASP A 212 0.03 15.43 22.09
C ASP A 212 0.77 14.85 20.88
N ILE A 213 0.92 13.53 20.78
CA ILE A 213 1.56 12.88 19.64
C ILE A 213 0.52 12.61 18.55
N LYS A 214 0.62 13.29 17.41
CA LYS A 214 -0.37 13.24 16.31
C LYS A 214 -0.04 12.27 15.18
N VAL A 215 1.16 11.70 15.16
CA VAL A 215 1.60 10.78 14.10
C VAL A 215 1.74 9.36 14.64
N PHE A 216 1.24 8.40 13.89
CA PHE A 216 1.29 6.97 14.17
C PHE A 216 1.99 6.22 13.04
N LEU A 217 2.92 5.34 13.38
CA LEU A 217 3.57 4.38 12.48
C LEU A 217 2.91 3.02 12.67
N PRO A 218 1.82 2.71 11.94
CA PRO A 218 1.11 1.45 12.12
C PRO A 218 1.94 0.27 11.59
N PRO A 219 1.95 -0.89 12.29
CA PRO A 219 2.69 -2.07 11.86
C PRO A 219 1.91 -2.88 10.80
N ILE A 220 1.47 -2.22 9.73
CA ILE A 220 0.70 -2.83 8.63
C ILE A 220 1.54 -2.97 7.36
N GLY A 221 0.97 -3.62 6.34
CA GLY A 221 1.59 -3.74 5.02
C GLY A 221 1.84 -2.37 4.37
N GLY A 222 3.01 -2.24 3.74
CA GLY A 222 3.39 -1.03 3.00
C GLY A 222 2.80 -0.94 1.59
N ILE A 223 3.29 0.06 0.86
CA ILE A 223 2.92 0.32 -0.54
C ILE A 223 4.17 0.20 -1.40
N THR A 224 4.04 -0.43 -2.56
CA THR A 224 5.08 -0.39 -3.60
C THR A 224 4.51 0.27 -4.84
N VAL A 225 5.18 1.31 -5.33
CA VAL A 225 4.86 1.96 -6.61
C VAL A 225 5.85 1.47 -7.66
N TYR A 226 5.35 1.11 -8.84
CA TYR A 226 6.15 0.86 -10.03
C TYR A 226 5.79 1.92 -11.08
N ILE A 227 6.81 2.62 -11.55
CA ILE A 227 6.73 3.68 -12.55
C ILE A 227 7.39 3.14 -13.82
N VAL A 228 6.62 3.08 -14.89
CA VAL A 228 7.04 2.67 -16.23
C VAL A 228 7.13 3.91 -17.12
N GLY A 229 8.25 4.06 -17.81
CA GLY A 229 8.55 5.25 -18.60
C GLY A 229 9.20 6.37 -17.77
N ASP A 230 9.01 7.59 -18.23
CA ASP A 230 9.61 8.80 -17.67
C ASP A 230 8.75 9.35 -16.50
N PRO A 231 9.29 9.46 -15.27
CA PRO A 231 8.56 10.04 -14.14
C PRO A 231 8.05 11.47 -14.38
N ASP A 232 8.73 12.27 -15.21
CA ASP A 232 8.27 13.64 -15.49
C ASP A 232 6.96 13.66 -16.29
N ALA A 233 6.66 12.57 -17.03
CA ALA A 233 5.41 12.40 -17.76
C ALA A 233 4.19 12.25 -16.85
N ILE A 234 4.37 11.89 -15.57
CA ILE A 234 3.27 11.65 -14.62
C ILE A 234 2.42 12.91 -14.42
N THR A 235 3.05 14.08 -14.47
CA THR A 235 2.40 15.37 -14.18
C THR A 235 2.23 16.26 -15.41
N ASP A 236 2.68 15.82 -16.59
CA ASP A 236 2.51 16.56 -17.83
C ASP A 236 1.09 16.35 -18.39
N PRO A 237 0.26 17.41 -18.48
CA PRO A 237 -1.11 17.28 -18.95
C PRO A 237 -1.22 16.88 -20.44
N ASN A 238 -0.13 16.96 -21.21
CA ASN A 238 -0.08 16.58 -22.62
C ASN A 238 0.38 15.14 -22.84
N ARG A 239 0.81 14.43 -21.79
CA ARG A 239 1.29 13.05 -21.87
C ARG A 239 0.25 12.15 -21.18
N SER A 240 -0.04 11.02 -21.82
CA SER A 240 -1.06 10.09 -21.32
C SER A 240 -0.57 9.39 -20.05
N LEU A 241 -1.47 9.26 -19.07
CA LEU A 241 -1.22 8.55 -17.82
C LEU A 241 -2.15 7.35 -17.65
N THR A 242 -1.54 6.16 -17.54
CA THR A 242 -2.25 4.92 -17.18
C THR A 242 -1.94 4.54 -15.75
N VAL A 243 -2.98 4.26 -14.96
CA VAL A 243 -2.84 3.90 -13.54
C VAL A 243 -3.61 2.64 -13.21
N ARG A 244 -2.95 1.72 -12.50
CA ARG A 244 -3.55 0.59 -11.82
C ARG A 244 -3.26 0.67 -10.34
N VAL A 245 -4.30 0.66 -9.50
CA VAL A 245 -4.13 0.42 -8.07
C VAL A 245 -4.57 -0.99 -7.72
N HIS A 246 -3.64 -1.79 -7.22
CA HIS A 246 -3.77 -3.20 -6.95
C HIS A 246 -3.72 -3.46 -5.44
N ASP A 247 -4.66 -4.26 -4.94
CA ASP A 247 -4.58 -4.78 -3.56
C ASP A 247 -4.01 -6.20 -3.63
N GLU A 248 -3.04 -6.48 -2.77
CA GLU A 248 -2.32 -7.75 -2.68
C GLU A 248 -3.26 -8.96 -2.63
N CYS A 249 -2.92 -9.97 -3.43
CA CYS A 249 -3.53 -11.28 -3.42
C CYS A 249 -2.44 -12.34 -3.63
N ASN A 250 -1.72 -12.69 -2.57
CA ASN A 250 -0.55 -13.56 -2.57
C ASN A 250 -0.75 -14.84 -3.42
N GLY A 251 -1.84 -15.58 -3.16
CA GLY A 251 -2.14 -16.82 -3.88
C GLY A 251 -2.31 -16.65 -5.39
N SER A 252 -2.89 -15.54 -5.85
CA SER A 252 -3.04 -15.27 -7.29
C SER A 252 -1.78 -14.62 -7.84
N ASP A 253 -1.35 -13.52 -7.24
CA ASP A 253 -0.24 -12.68 -7.71
C ASP A 253 1.07 -13.46 -7.81
N VAL A 254 1.37 -14.34 -6.85
CA VAL A 254 2.63 -15.10 -6.82
C VAL A 254 2.50 -16.45 -7.52
N PHE A 255 1.42 -17.18 -7.23
CA PHE A 255 1.29 -18.59 -7.61
C PHE A 255 0.26 -18.88 -8.71
N GLY A 256 -0.44 -17.86 -9.22
CA GLY A 256 -1.36 -18.02 -10.35
C GLY A 256 -2.65 -18.74 -10.01
N SER A 257 -3.14 -18.63 -8.76
CA SER A 257 -4.49 -19.12 -8.41
C SER A 257 -5.56 -18.54 -9.35
N ASP A 258 -6.41 -19.43 -9.85
CA ASP A 258 -7.46 -19.21 -10.85
C ASP A 258 -8.85 -18.94 -10.24
N ILE A 259 -8.97 -18.96 -8.91
CA ILE A 259 -10.23 -18.69 -8.17
C ILE A 259 -10.62 -17.20 -8.25
N CYS A 260 -9.67 -16.33 -8.60
CA CYS A 260 -9.89 -14.89 -8.67
C CYS A 260 -9.10 -14.24 -9.82
N THR A 261 -9.48 -13.01 -10.13
CA THR A 261 -8.94 -12.22 -11.24
C THR A 261 -7.77 -11.31 -10.86
N CYS A 262 -7.22 -11.45 -9.65
CA CYS A 262 -6.17 -10.54 -9.15
C CYS A 262 -4.93 -10.50 -10.05
N ARG A 263 -4.27 -11.63 -10.31
CA ARG A 263 -3.09 -11.67 -11.19
C ARG A 263 -3.40 -11.32 -12.65
N PRO A 264 -4.44 -11.89 -13.30
CA PRO A 264 -4.81 -11.47 -14.66
C PRO A 264 -4.98 -9.96 -14.80
N TYR A 265 -5.60 -9.32 -13.80
CA TYR A 265 -5.85 -7.89 -13.85
C TYR A 265 -4.62 -7.04 -13.51
N LEU A 266 -3.72 -7.54 -12.66
CA LEU A 266 -2.40 -6.95 -12.43
C LEU A 266 -1.56 -6.97 -13.72
N VAL A 267 -1.51 -8.11 -14.40
CA VAL A 267 -0.79 -8.31 -15.66
C VAL A 267 -1.35 -7.37 -16.73
N HIS A 268 -2.68 -7.33 -16.92
CA HIS A 268 -3.31 -6.40 -17.85
C HIS A 268 -2.96 -4.94 -17.54
N GLY A 269 -2.97 -4.55 -16.26
CA GLY A 269 -2.55 -3.22 -15.84
C GLY A 269 -1.09 -2.92 -16.18
N ILE A 270 -0.19 -3.89 -16.03
CA ILE A 270 1.23 -3.74 -16.41
C ILE A 270 1.35 -3.56 -17.92
N GLU A 271 0.67 -4.36 -18.74
CA GLU A 271 0.72 -4.24 -20.19
C GLU A 271 0.23 -2.88 -20.68
N GLU A 272 -0.90 -2.39 -20.17
CA GLU A 272 -1.44 -1.07 -20.49
C GLU A 272 -0.48 0.07 -20.07
N CYS A 273 0.17 -0.08 -18.91
CA CYS A 273 1.20 0.84 -18.44
C CYS A 273 2.42 0.87 -19.38
N VAL A 274 2.87 -0.31 -19.86
CA VAL A 274 3.96 -0.41 -20.83
C VAL A 274 3.57 0.28 -22.13
N GLN A 275 2.44 -0.07 -22.72
CA GLN A 275 1.99 0.52 -23.99
C GLN A 275 1.88 2.04 -23.92
N THR A 276 1.33 2.56 -22.81
CA THR A 276 1.22 4.01 -22.58
C THR A 276 2.59 4.66 -22.51
N ALA A 277 3.53 4.07 -21.77
CA ALA A 277 4.89 4.57 -21.67
C ALA A 277 5.63 4.55 -23.03
N GLN A 278 5.45 3.50 -23.83
CA GLN A 278 6.06 3.37 -25.17
C GLN A 278 5.55 4.44 -26.15
N GLN A 279 4.32 4.93 -25.96
CA GLN A 279 3.75 6.03 -26.73
C GLN A 279 4.19 7.41 -26.22
N GLY A 280 5.15 7.44 -25.28
CA GLY A 280 5.63 8.67 -24.67
C GLY A 280 4.80 9.13 -23.48
N GLY A 281 3.91 8.32 -22.92
CA GLY A 281 3.22 8.60 -21.64
C GLY A 281 3.99 8.08 -20.42
N ALA A 282 3.26 7.83 -19.33
CA ALA A 282 3.73 7.07 -18.17
C ALA A 282 2.70 6.02 -17.71
N GLY A 283 3.21 4.94 -17.12
CA GLY A 283 2.42 3.89 -16.52
C GLY A 283 2.72 3.75 -15.03
N ILE A 284 1.69 3.66 -14.19
CA ILE A 284 1.82 3.54 -12.74
C ILE A 284 1.07 2.32 -12.23
N ILE A 285 1.80 1.41 -11.56
CA ILE A 285 1.21 0.36 -10.73
C ILE A 285 1.43 0.71 -9.26
N VAL A 286 0.36 0.91 -8.51
CA VAL A 286 0.39 0.99 -7.05
C VAL A 286 0.00 -0.36 -6.48
N TYR A 287 0.90 -1.01 -5.77
CA TYR A 287 0.68 -2.30 -5.11
C TYR A 287 0.52 -2.09 -3.59
N LEU A 288 -0.71 -2.24 -3.09
CA LEU A 288 -1.06 -2.10 -1.68
C LEU A 288 -1.08 -3.46 -1.00
N ARG A 289 -0.33 -3.62 0.08
CA ARG A 289 -0.29 -4.88 0.85
C ARG A 289 -1.49 -5.04 1.78
N LYS A 290 -2.66 -5.25 1.17
CA LYS A 290 -3.99 -5.37 1.81
C LYS A 290 -4.65 -6.71 1.46
N GLU A 291 -3.99 -7.81 1.79
CA GLU A 291 -4.47 -9.17 1.51
C GLU A 291 -5.92 -9.43 1.98
N GLY A 292 -6.69 -10.12 1.14
CA GLY A 292 -8.02 -10.61 1.48
C GLY A 292 -9.00 -9.49 1.85
N ARG A 293 -8.97 -8.34 1.16
CA ARG A 293 -9.78 -7.16 1.52
C ARG A 293 -9.49 -6.63 2.94
N ALA A 294 -8.21 -6.69 3.32
CA ALA A 294 -7.74 -6.40 4.68
C ALA A 294 -8.29 -7.33 5.78
N LEU A 295 -8.85 -8.50 5.41
CA LEU A 295 -9.25 -9.56 6.36
C LEU A 295 -8.14 -10.57 6.65
N GLY A 296 -7.08 -10.55 5.83
CA GLY A 296 -5.98 -11.53 5.88
C GLY A 296 -6.29 -12.84 5.18
N GLU A 297 -5.22 -13.62 4.94
CA GLU A 297 -5.26 -14.84 4.12
C GLU A 297 -6.06 -15.98 4.75
N VAL A 298 -6.00 -16.14 6.08
CA VAL A 298 -6.75 -17.18 6.80
C VAL A 298 -8.26 -17.00 6.59
N THR A 299 -8.77 -15.79 6.84
CA THR A 299 -10.20 -15.47 6.67
C THR A 299 -10.63 -15.65 5.23
N LYS A 300 -9.81 -15.22 4.26
CA LYS A 300 -10.05 -15.45 2.83
C LYS A 300 -10.22 -16.94 2.50
N PHE A 301 -9.36 -17.82 3.03
CA PHE A 301 -9.47 -19.26 2.78
C PHE A 301 -10.68 -19.88 3.47
N LEU A 302 -11.04 -19.40 4.67
CA LEU A 302 -12.30 -19.80 5.32
C LEU A 302 -13.51 -19.43 4.46
N VAL A 303 -13.53 -18.23 3.88
CA VAL A 303 -14.58 -17.80 2.94
C VAL A 303 -14.62 -18.68 1.69
N TYR A 304 -13.48 -18.98 1.08
CA TYR A 304 -13.42 -19.88 -0.09
C TYR A 304 -13.98 -21.28 0.23
N ASN A 305 -13.60 -21.83 1.39
CA ASN A 305 -14.13 -23.10 1.85
C ASN A 305 -15.63 -23.04 2.12
N ALA A 306 -16.13 -21.96 2.73
CA ALA A 306 -17.55 -21.77 3.03
C ALA A 306 -18.40 -21.62 1.75
N ARG A 307 -17.86 -20.90 0.74
CA ARG A 307 -18.45 -20.77 -0.59
C ARG A 307 -18.57 -22.13 -1.28
N LYS A 308 -17.50 -22.92 -1.33
CA LYS A 308 -17.52 -24.24 -1.95
C LYS A 308 -18.40 -25.27 -1.22
N ARG A 309 -18.57 -25.15 0.10
CA ARG A 309 -19.38 -26.08 0.93
C ARG A 309 -20.85 -25.72 1.04
N GLN A 310 -21.27 -24.56 0.55
CA GLN A 310 -22.67 -24.16 0.67
C GLN A 310 -23.56 -25.04 -0.22
N GLU A 311 -24.83 -25.13 0.14
CA GLU A 311 -25.82 -25.80 -0.70
C GLU A 311 -25.87 -25.11 -2.08
N GLY A 312 -25.83 -25.90 -3.15
CA GLY A 312 -25.74 -25.40 -4.51
C GLY A 312 -24.32 -25.04 -5.01
N GLY A 313 -23.29 -25.15 -4.17
CA GLY A 313 -21.89 -24.93 -4.54
C GLY A 313 -21.46 -23.45 -4.58
N ASP A 314 -20.29 -23.16 -5.13
CA ASP A 314 -19.75 -21.80 -5.22
C ASP A 314 -20.48 -20.97 -6.29
N ARG A 315 -21.59 -20.33 -5.91
CA ARG A 315 -22.48 -19.56 -6.79
C ARG A 315 -22.25 -18.06 -6.70
N ALA A 316 -22.41 -17.34 -7.81
CA ALA A 316 -22.14 -15.90 -7.89
C ALA A 316 -23.09 -15.06 -7.02
N ASP A 317 -24.38 -15.41 -6.96
CA ASP A 317 -25.40 -14.72 -6.14
C ASP A 317 -25.08 -14.76 -4.63
N ALA A 318 -24.43 -15.82 -4.16
CA ALA A 318 -24.08 -16.00 -2.74
C ALA A 318 -22.68 -15.48 -2.37
N TYR A 319 -21.94 -14.91 -3.33
CA TYR A 319 -20.52 -14.58 -3.18
C TYR A 319 -20.22 -13.66 -1.99
N PHE A 320 -20.93 -12.53 -1.89
CA PHE A 320 -20.70 -11.55 -0.82
C PHE A 320 -21.29 -11.98 0.52
N THR A 321 -22.44 -12.66 0.50
CA THR A 321 -23.11 -13.20 1.69
C THR A 321 -22.17 -14.07 2.51
N ARG A 322 -21.39 -14.95 1.86
CA ARG A 322 -20.45 -15.81 2.58
C ARG A 322 -19.29 -15.06 3.21
N THR A 323 -18.85 -13.97 2.59
CA THR A 323 -17.83 -13.10 3.19
C THR A 323 -18.37 -12.47 4.46
N GLU A 324 -19.58 -11.91 4.40
CA GLU A 324 -20.24 -11.28 5.55
C GLU A 324 -20.54 -12.27 6.68
N CYS A 325 -21.00 -13.49 6.37
CA CYS A 325 -21.22 -14.52 7.39
C CYS A 325 -19.95 -14.89 8.18
N VAL A 326 -18.79 -14.88 7.53
CA VAL A 326 -17.51 -15.30 8.15
C VAL A 326 -16.81 -14.12 8.82
N ALA A 327 -16.78 -12.96 8.16
CA ALA A 327 -16.00 -11.80 8.58
C ALA A 327 -16.83 -10.73 9.32
N GLY A 328 -18.16 -10.80 9.29
CA GLY A 328 -19.07 -9.78 9.81
C GLY A 328 -19.18 -8.53 8.92
N VAL A 329 -18.45 -8.48 7.80
CA VAL A 329 -18.43 -7.39 6.83
C VAL A 329 -17.95 -7.90 5.47
N GLN A 330 -18.34 -7.24 4.39
CA GLN A 330 -17.95 -7.64 3.03
C GLN A 330 -16.58 -7.10 2.58
N ASP A 331 -16.12 -6.01 3.18
CA ASP A 331 -14.86 -5.34 2.87
C ASP A 331 -14.36 -4.52 4.08
N MET A 332 -13.07 -4.65 4.43
CA MET A 332 -12.40 -3.85 5.48
C MET A 332 -11.33 -2.91 4.91
N ARG A 333 -11.25 -2.78 3.58
CA ARG A 333 -10.27 -1.88 2.95
C ARG A 333 -10.75 -0.45 3.09
N PHE A 334 -9.90 0.36 3.72
CA PHE A 334 -9.98 1.81 3.64
C PHE A 334 -9.39 2.27 2.31
N GLN A 335 -10.24 2.36 1.28
CA GLN A 335 -9.84 2.87 -0.04
C GLN A 335 -9.65 4.38 -0.03
N GLU A 336 -10.17 5.08 0.98
CA GLU A 336 -10.02 6.52 1.18
C GLU A 336 -8.57 6.95 1.43
N LEU A 337 -7.69 6.02 1.82
CA LEU A 337 -6.25 6.27 1.97
C LEU A 337 -5.46 5.99 0.69
N MET A 338 -6.07 5.30 -0.27
CA MET A 338 -5.44 4.96 -1.54
C MET A 338 -4.97 6.17 -2.34
N PRO A 339 -5.70 7.31 -2.41
CA PRO A 339 -5.29 8.44 -3.23
C PRO A 339 -4.02 9.15 -2.74
N ASP A 340 -3.61 8.97 -1.49
CA ASP A 340 -2.46 9.68 -0.90
C ASP A 340 -1.17 9.44 -1.68
N VAL A 341 -0.95 8.21 -2.16
CA VAL A 341 0.23 7.90 -2.98
C VAL A 341 0.12 8.48 -4.39
N LEU A 342 -1.10 8.65 -4.92
CA LEU A 342 -1.31 9.32 -6.21
C LEU A 342 -1.05 10.83 -6.09
N HIS A 343 -1.52 11.44 -5.00
CA HIS A 343 -1.20 12.82 -4.66
C HIS A 343 0.29 13.03 -4.38
N TRP A 344 0.95 12.06 -3.75
CA TRP A 344 2.39 12.08 -3.56
C TRP A 344 3.16 12.08 -4.90
N LEU A 345 2.66 11.37 -5.92
CA LEU A 345 3.18 11.41 -7.29
C LEU A 345 2.78 12.67 -8.08
N GLY A 346 2.01 13.59 -7.49
CA GLY A 346 1.54 14.81 -8.16
C GLY A 346 0.39 14.59 -9.15
N ILE A 347 -0.23 13.42 -9.16
CA ILE A 347 -1.29 13.07 -10.11
C ILE A 347 -2.54 13.93 -9.85
N THR A 348 -3.04 14.53 -10.92
CA THR A 348 -4.30 15.32 -10.92
C THR A 348 -5.32 14.81 -11.94
N ARG A 349 -4.87 14.06 -12.95
CA ARG A 349 -5.67 13.46 -14.01
C ARG A 349 -5.11 12.09 -14.40
N ILE A 350 -5.98 11.13 -14.66
CA ILE A 350 -5.68 9.78 -15.11
C ILE A 350 -6.45 9.53 -16.40
N ASP A 351 -5.75 9.32 -17.52
CA ASP A 351 -6.39 9.04 -18.81
C ASP A 351 -7.00 7.64 -18.85
N ARG A 352 -6.27 6.64 -18.32
CA ARG A 352 -6.72 5.24 -18.30
C ARG A 352 -6.58 4.67 -16.89
N PHE A 353 -7.71 4.46 -16.22
CA PHE A 353 -7.75 3.82 -14.91
C PHE A 353 -8.14 2.34 -15.05
N ILE A 354 -7.17 1.45 -14.84
CA ILE A 354 -7.37 0.01 -15.02
C ILE A 354 -8.07 -0.57 -13.78
N SER A 355 -9.40 -0.46 -13.71
CA SER A 355 -10.20 -0.93 -12.57
C SER A 355 -11.70 -0.97 -12.86
N MET A 356 -12.33 -2.07 -12.47
CA MET A 356 -13.80 -2.20 -12.38
C MET A 356 -14.36 -1.77 -11.02
N SER A 357 -13.51 -1.49 -10.02
CA SER A 357 -13.97 -1.19 -8.66
C SER A 357 -14.42 0.27 -8.51
N ASP A 358 -15.70 0.46 -8.18
CA ASP A 358 -16.25 1.79 -7.87
C ASP A 358 -15.68 2.34 -6.58
N MET A 359 -15.45 1.50 -5.57
CA MET A 359 -14.79 1.94 -4.32
C MET A 359 -13.44 2.62 -4.60
N LYS A 360 -12.65 2.08 -5.54
CA LYS A 360 -11.36 2.66 -5.94
C LYS A 360 -11.57 3.93 -6.77
N HIS A 361 -12.43 3.85 -7.79
CA HIS A 361 -12.73 4.98 -8.66
C HIS A 361 -13.23 6.19 -7.84
N ASP A 362 -14.20 5.98 -6.96
CA ASP A 362 -14.82 7.03 -6.19
C ASP A 362 -13.88 7.61 -5.14
N ALA A 363 -13.00 6.78 -4.54
CA ALA A 363 -11.97 7.30 -3.65
C ALA A 363 -11.03 8.26 -4.38
N VAL A 364 -10.61 7.92 -5.61
CA VAL A 364 -9.75 8.77 -6.44
C VAL A 364 -10.46 10.04 -6.88
N THR A 365 -11.67 9.94 -7.42
CA THR A 365 -12.40 11.12 -7.90
C THR A 365 -12.83 12.06 -6.78
N ARG A 366 -13.30 11.54 -5.62
CA ARG A 366 -13.60 12.36 -4.44
C ARG A 366 -12.36 13.04 -3.85
N SER A 367 -11.17 12.48 -4.05
CA SER A 367 -9.91 13.12 -3.67
C SER A 367 -9.50 14.28 -4.59
N GLY A 368 -10.24 14.49 -5.70
CA GLY A 368 -10.00 15.56 -6.66
C GLY A 368 -9.07 15.20 -7.82
N ILE A 369 -8.90 13.90 -8.09
CA ILE A 369 -8.19 13.42 -9.29
C ILE A 369 -9.21 13.07 -10.36
N GLU A 370 -9.07 13.65 -11.55
CA GLU A 370 -9.92 13.33 -12.70
C GLU A 370 -9.59 11.92 -13.24
N ILE A 371 -10.61 11.12 -13.55
CA ILE A 371 -10.46 9.87 -14.31
C ILE A 371 -11.23 10.04 -15.62
N VAL A 372 -10.53 9.92 -16.75
CA VAL A 372 -11.12 10.08 -18.09
C VAL A 372 -11.84 8.80 -18.51
N THR A 373 -11.14 7.66 -18.45
CA THR A 373 -11.67 6.36 -18.87
C THR A 373 -11.33 5.28 -17.86
N ARG A 374 -12.30 4.42 -17.55
CA ARG A 374 -12.10 3.18 -16.78
C ARG A 374 -11.94 2.01 -17.75
N VAL A 375 -10.93 1.18 -17.52
CA VAL A 375 -10.63 0.02 -18.37
C VAL A 375 -10.92 -1.26 -17.58
N PRO A 376 -11.93 -2.07 -17.97
CA PRO A 376 -12.23 -3.33 -17.33
C PRO A 376 -11.17 -4.38 -17.70
N ILE A 377 -11.20 -5.55 -17.05
CA ILE A 377 -10.38 -6.68 -17.50
C ILE A 377 -10.96 -7.24 -18.80
N PRO A 378 -10.14 -7.58 -19.82
CA PRO A 378 -10.59 -8.30 -21.01
C PRO A 378 -11.15 -9.68 -20.64
N GLU A 379 -12.22 -10.11 -21.32
CA GLU A 379 -12.94 -11.36 -21.01
C GLU A 379 -12.05 -12.59 -21.19
N GLU A 380 -11.20 -12.58 -22.21
CA GLU A 380 -10.26 -13.64 -22.52
C GLU A 380 -9.17 -13.85 -21.45
N LEU A 381 -8.99 -12.88 -20.55
CA LEU A 381 -8.06 -12.98 -19.42
C LEU A 381 -8.72 -13.48 -18.14
N ILE A 382 -10.04 -13.67 -18.12
CA ILE A 382 -10.77 -14.13 -16.94
C ILE A 382 -10.70 -15.66 -16.86
N PRO A 383 -10.11 -16.24 -15.78
CA PRO A 383 -10.16 -17.68 -15.57
C PRO A 383 -11.60 -18.16 -15.38
N ALA A 384 -11.92 -19.36 -15.87
CA ALA A 384 -13.28 -19.91 -15.79
C ALA A 384 -13.85 -19.94 -14.36
N ASP A 385 -13.05 -20.35 -13.38
CA ASP A 385 -13.46 -20.41 -11.96
C ASP A 385 -13.68 -19.01 -11.35
N ALA A 386 -13.00 -17.99 -11.89
CA ALA A 386 -13.13 -16.61 -11.46
C ALA A 386 -14.36 -15.90 -12.04
N MET A 387 -15.11 -16.52 -12.96
CA MET A 387 -16.39 -15.98 -13.44
C MET A 387 -17.39 -15.79 -12.30
N VAL A 388 -17.35 -16.65 -11.28
CA VAL A 388 -18.15 -16.49 -10.06
C VAL A 388 -17.88 -15.14 -9.39
N GLU A 389 -16.60 -14.75 -9.30
CA GLU A 389 -16.22 -13.45 -8.72
C GLU A 389 -16.64 -12.28 -9.63
N ILE A 390 -16.39 -12.39 -10.93
CA ILE A 390 -16.63 -11.29 -11.87
C ILE A 390 -18.13 -10.99 -11.99
N GLU A 391 -18.96 -12.00 -12.19
CA GLU A 391 -20.40 -11.81 -12.34
C GLU A 391 -21.04 -11.32 -11.04
N ALA A 392 -20.58 -11.83 -9.88
CA ALA A 392 -21.01 -11.31 -8.59
C ALA A 392 -20.68 -9.82 -8.41
N LYS A 393 -19.47 -9.40 -8.83
CA LYS A 393 -19.06 -7.99 -8.75
C LYS A 393 -19.90 -7.10 -9.67
N LYS A 394 -20.14 -7.52 -10.92
CA LYS A 394 -21.00 -6.79 -11.86
C LYS A 394 -22.40 -6.59 -11.27
N ALA A 395 -22.98 -7.66 -10.71
CA ALA A 395 -24.28 -7.62 -10.05
C ALA A 395 -24.30 -6.70 -8.81
N ALA A 396 -23.19 -6.60 -8.08
CA ALA A 396 -23.01 -5.68 -6.96
C ALA A 396 -22.72 -4.22 -7.39
N GLY A 397 -22.82 -3.91 -8.69
CA GLY A 397 -22.71 -2.56 -9.24
C GLY A 397 -21.34 -2.19 -9.81
N TYR A 398 -20.36 -3.09 -9.79
CA TYR A 398 -19.01 -2.81 -10.31
C TYR A 398 -19.07 -2.48 -11.81
N TYR A 399 -18.29 -1.48 -12.22
CA TYR A 399 -18.21 -1.03 -13.62
C TYR A 399 -17.94 -2.19 -14.59
N THR A 400 -18.78 -2.25 -15.61
CA THR A 400 -18.66 -3.17 -16.74
C THR A 400 -19.28 -2.52 -17.98
N GLU A 401 -18.75 -2.88 -19.14
CA GLU A 401 -19.32 -2.51 -20.45
C GLU A 401 -20.28 -3.59 -20.96
N SER A 402 -20.36 -4.73 -20.27
CA SER A 402 -21.21 -5.87 -20.60
C SER A 402 -22.54 -5.80 -19.85
N GLU A 403 -23.52 -6.62 -20.29
CA GLU A 403 -24.79 -6.75 -19.58
C GLU A 403 -24.60 -7.36 -18.18
N VAL A 404 -25.41 -6.88 -17.23
CA VAL A 404 -25.47 -7.43 -15.87
C VAL A 404 -26.53 -8.54 -15.86
N LEU A 405 -26.14 -9.73 -15.41
CA LEU A 405 -27.01 -10.90 -15.35
C LEU A 405 -28.14 -10.73 -14.32
N THR A 406 -29.27 -11.40 -14.56
CA THR A 406 -30.35 -11.51 -13.56
C THR A 406 -29.95 -12.42 -12.41
N GLU A 407 -30.67 -12.34 -11.29
CA GLU A 407 -30.42 -13.18 -10.11
C GLU A 407 -30.52 -14.69 -10.43
N GLU A 408 -31.48 -15.07 -11.28
CA GLU A 408 -31.61 -16.46 -11.74
C GLU A 408 -30.45 -16.90 -12.63
N ALA A 409 -29.92 -16.02 -13.47
CA ALA A 409 -28.75 -16.35 -14.30
C ALA A 409 -27.46 -16.42 -13.48
N LEU A 410 -27.31 -15.58 -12.45
CA LEU A 410 -26.18 -15.63 -11.51
C LEU A 410 -26.13 -16.94 -10.71
N ALA A 411 -27.30 -17.49 -10.37
CA ALA A 411 -27.44 -18.76 -9.67
C ALA A 411 -26.81 -19.95 -10.40
N GLU A 412 -26.78 -19.89 -11.74
CA GLU A 412 -26.25 -20.93 -12.62
C GLU A 412 -24.74 -20.83 -12.83
N ILE A 413 -24.14 -19.65 -12.57
CA ILE A 413 -22.68 -19.48 -12.59
C ILE A 413 -22.08 -20.14 -11.35
N LYS A 414 -21.41 -21.26 -11.56
CA LYS A 414 -20.83 -22.09 -10.50
C LYS A 414 -19.33 -22.30 -10.70
N GLY A 415 -18.59 -22.12 -9.62
CA GLY A 415 -17.19 -22.51 -9.52
C GLY A 415 -17.04 -24.03 -9.36
N ARG A 416 -15.81 -24.50 -9.46
CA ARG A 416 -15.43 -25.91 -9.26
C ARG A 416 -15.72 -26.38 -7.84
N GLY A 417 -15.95 -27.68 -7.71
CA GLY A 417 -16.12 -28.35 -6.42
C GLY A 417 -14.86 -28.34 -5.55
N LEU A 418 -14.94 -29.05 -4.41
CA LEU A 418 -13.77 -29.29 -3.55
C LEU A 418 -12.88 -30.43 -4.06
N SER A 419 -13.43 -31.32 -4.89
CA SER A 419 -12.78 -32.52 -5.41
C SER A 419 -12.25 -32.36 -6.84
N ASP A 420 -12.56 -31.24 -7.48
CA ASP A 420 -12.11 -30.86 -8.82
C ASP A 420 -10.95 -29.87 -8.70
#